data_AF-A0AAW0UFX5-F1
#
_entry.id   AF-A0AAW0UFX5-F1
#
_cell.length_a   1.000
_cell.length_b   1.000
_cell.length_c   1.000
_cell.angle_alpha   90.00
_cell.angle_beta   90.00
_cell.angle_gamma   90.00
#
_symmetry.space_group_name_H-M   'P 1'
#
loop_
_entity.id
_entity.type
_entity.pdbx_description
1 polymer ?
#
loop_
_entity_poly.entity_id
_entity_poly.type
_entity_poly.pdbx_seq_one_letter_code
_entity_poly.pdbx_strand_id
1 'polypeptide(L)'
;MWGEGRESQQYIKQQEDITDSTSSNMKLLVVIALVGLSAAAAWPSYMSDEPDGVPTHQKQHDVNYAFYKIFEPLRDNRLADKATSFNPVGDISMYKDGGVAVRHLMDELTHGRLLEKKHWAVATNKRHLEEAIMLFEVFMQCKDWNCVASNGAYFRERVNEEEFIYAAYHAIKHSPLTQHVVLPAMYEVKPHHFTKTQVIEEAYEAKEMRLRNIIFQNNFTGTPNDIEHRVAYYREDVGVGTHHLMIHLENPFWWKDTYGYHIDRKGENFFYAYHQLLNRYEAERISNYLPPLQELKLDEPPERRIYSADHLQVRSTLPHPQ
;
A
#
# COMPACT_ATOMS: atom_id res chain seq x y z
N MET A 1 91.16 -24.02 24.98
CA MET A 1 90.45 -23.80 23.70
C MET A 1 89.09 -24.47 23.83
N TRP A 2 88.01 -23.76 23.48
CA TRP A 2 86.58 -24.16 23.55
C TRP A 2 85.84 -23.87 24.87
N GLY A 3 85.24 -22.68 24.97
CA GLY A 3 84.29 -22.34 26.05
C GLY A 3 83.41 -21.12 25.77
N GLU A 4 83.93 -20.07 25.10
CA GLU A 4 83.23 -18.76 25.04
C GLU A 4 82.35 -18.53 23.79
N GLY A 5 82.31 -19.47 22.84
CA GLY A 5 81.57 -19.29 21.58
C GLY A 5 80.10 -19.67 21.58
N ARG A 6 79.61 -20.40 22.60
CA ARG A 6 78.21 -20.87 22.63
C ARG A 6 77.24 -19.89 23.28
N GLU A 7 77.64 -19.18 24.33
CA GLU A 7 76.76 -18.22 25.02
C GLU A 7 76.45 -17.00 24.13
N SER A 8 77.43 -16.48 23.40
CA SER A 8 77.23 -15.34 22.48
C SER A 8 76.29 -15.65 21.32
N GLN A 9 76.38 -16.86 20.75
CA GLN A 9 75.47 -17.34 19.69
C GLN A 9 74.03 -17.53 20.21
N GLN A 10 73.87 -17.93 21.47
CA GLN A 10 72.56 -18.12 22.09
C GLN A 10 71.86 -16.79 22.37
N TYR A 11 72.62 -15.78 22.82
CA TYR A 11 72.12 -14.42 22.98
C TYR A 11 71.68 -13.78 21.66
N ILE A 12 72.47 -13.94 20.59
CA ILE A 12 72.13 -13.39 19.26
C ILE A 12 70.85 -14.03 18.71
N LYS A 13 70.72 -15.37 18.80
CA LYS A 13 69.48 -16.06 18.39
C LYS A 13 68.27 -15.63 19.20
N GLN A 14 68.43 -15.47 20.52
CA GLN A 14 67.33 -15.05 21.38
C GLN A 14 66.90 -13.61 21.08
N GLN A 15 67.84 -12.75 20.69
CA GLN A 15 67.55 -11.37 20.28
C GLN A 15 66.86 -11.31 18.90
N GLU A 16 67.30 -12.12 17.94
CA GLU A 16 66.66 -12.27 16.62
C GLU A 16 65.23 -12.80 16.75
N ASP A 17 65.00 -13.84 17.57
CA ASP A 17 63.68 -14.42 17.82
C ASP A 17 62.72 -13.41 18.48
N ILE A 18 63.23 -12.55 19.38
CA ILE A 18 62.45 -11.46 20.00
C ILE A 18 62.09 -10.39 18.97
N THR A 19 63.02 -10.02 18.09
CA THR A 19 62.75 -9.03 17.02
C THR A 19 61.77 -9.54 15.96
N ASP A 20 61.83 -10.83 15.61
CA ASP A 20 60.88 -11.44 14.66
C ASP A 20 59.48 -11.62 15.29
N SER A 21 59.42 -12.00 16.56
CA SER A 21 58.15 -12.08 17.31
C SER A 21 57.47 -10.71 17.42
N THR A 22 58.22 -9.66 17.74
CA THR A 22 57.67 -8.29 17.82
C THR A 22 57.24 -7.74 16.45
N SER A 23 58.00 -8.02 15.39
CA SER A 23 57.63 -7.70 14.00
C SER A 23 56.36 -8.43 13.55
N SER A 24 56.23 -9.71 13.89
CA SER A 24 55.05 -10.53 13.60
C SER A 24 53.80 -10.03 14.34
N ASN A 25 53.92 -9.72 15.63
CA ASN A 25 52.83 -9.18 16.44
C ASN A 25 52.39 -7.79 15.97
N MET A 26 53.33 -6.94 15.53
CA MET A 26 53.00 -5.62 14.97
C MET A 26 52.28 -5.73 13.62
N LYS A 27 52.69 -6.67 12.75
CA LYS A 27 51.97 -6.95 11.49
C LYS A 27 50.56 -7.49 11.76
N LEU A 28 50.41 -8.38 12.74
CA LEU A 28 49.10 -8.92 13.14
C LEU A 28 48.17 -7.81 13.66
N LEU A 29 48.69 -6.90 14.49
CA LEU A 29 47.92 -5.76 15.00
C LEU A 29 47.50 -4.79 13.88
N VAL A 30 48.39 -4.54 12.92
CA VAL A 30 48.06 -3.70 11.74
C VAL A 30 47.00 -4.37 10.87
N VAL A 31 47.07 -5.68 10.66
CA VAL A 31 46.03 -6.42 9.90
C VAL A 31 44.70 -6.40 10.65
N ILE A 32 44.67 -6.61 11.97
CA ILE A 32 43.44 -6.53 12.76
C ILE A 32 42.86 -5.12 12.75
N ALA A 33 43.71 -4.08 12.82
CA ALA A 33 43.26 -2.69 12.74
C ALA A 33 42.68 -2.36 11.35
N LEU A 34 43.31 -2.84 10.27
CA LEU A 34 42.80 -2.67 8.90
C LEU A 34 41.51 -3.44 8.66
N VAL A 35 41.39 -4.66 9.17
CA VAL A 35 40.15 -5.46 9.13
C VAL A 35 39.05 -4.77 9.96
N GLY A 36 39.37 -4.28 11.16
CA GLY A 36 38.43 -3.52 12.00
C GLY A 36 37.96 -2.21 11.36
N LEU A 37 38.86 -1.47 10.71
CA LEU A 37 38.53 -0.24 9.96
C LEU A 37 37.68 -0.54 8.72
N SER A 38 37.98 -1.62 7.99
CA SER A 38 37.17 -2.04 6.83
C SER A 38 35.79 -2.57 7.24
N ALA A 39 35.69 -3.28 8.37
CA ALA A 39 34.42 -3.73 8.94
C ALA A 39 33.58 -2.54 9.45
N ALA A 40 34.20 -1.57 10.14
CA ALA A 40 33.51 -0.36 10.61
C ALA A 40 33.06 0.55 9.45
N ALA A 41 33.84 0.61 8.36
CA ALA A 41 33.44 1.32 7.14
C ALA A 41 32.31 0.61 6.37
N ALA A 42 32.19 -0.70 6.50
CA ALA A 42 31.13 -1.52 5.89
C ALA A 42 29.87 -1.65 6.76
N TRP A 43 29.93 -1.33 8.06
CA TRP A 43 28.79 -1.41 8.98
C TRP A 43 27.55 -0.59 8.57
N PRO A 44 27.67 0.65 8.04
CA PRO A 44 26.50 1.40 7.59
C PRO A 44 25.77 0.72 6.42
N SER A 45 26.52 0.06 5.53
CA SER A 45 25.99 -0.63 4.34
C SER A 45 25.33 -1.98 4.67
N TYR A 46 25.66 -2.57 5.82
CA TYR A 46 25.10 -3.85 6.29
C TYR A 46 23.79 -3.68 7.07
N MET A 47 23.46 -2.45 7.53
CA MET A 47 22.22 -2.17 8.27
C MET A 47 21.10 -1.55 7.44
N SER A 48 21.29 -1.29 6.13
CA SER A 48 20.18 -0.93 5.25
C SER A 48 19.63 -2.18 4.58
N ASP A 49 18.61 -2.80 5.18
CA ASP A 49 17.89 -3.95 4.61
C ASP A 49 17.12 -3.60 3.31
N GLU A 50 17.15 -2.34 2.87
CA GLU A 50 16.31 -1.82 1.79
C GLU A 50 17.15 -1.43 0.55
N PRO A 51 16.82 -1.94 -0.66
CA PRO A 51 17.60 -1.73 -1.89
C PRO A 51 17.79 -0.27 -2.33
N ASP A 52 16.89 0.62 -1.91
CA ASP A 52 16.86 2.04 -2.26
C ASP A 52 17.37 2.97 -1.15
N GLY A 53 17.89 2.39 -0.05
CA GLY A 53 18.47 3.15 1.08
C GLY A 53 17.44 3.92 1.93
N VAL A 54 16.14 3.81 1.65
CA VAL A 54 15.09 4.42 2.46
C VAL A 54 14.58 3.41 3.49
N PRO A 55 14.63 3.72 4.80
CA PRO A 55 14.14 2.79 5.82
C PRO A 55 12.65 2.47 5.69
N THR A 56 12.25 1.22 5.95
CA THR A 56 10.85 0.76 5.85
C THR A 56 9.88 1.60 6.70
N HIS A 57 10.28 2.01 7.91
CA HIS A 57 9.45 2.86 8.77
C HIS A 57 9.16 4.22 8.14
N GLN A 58 10.09 4.73 7.31
CA GLN A 58 9.91 5.98 6.60
C GLN A 58 8.93 5.81 5.45
N LYS A 59 9.03 4.70 4.70
CA LYS A 59 8.06 4.33 3.67
C LYS A 59 6.65 4.18 4.25
N GLN A 60 6.54 3.49 5.39
CA GLN A 60 5.29 3.32 6.12
C GLN A 60 4.70 4.66 6.59
N HIS A 61 5.53 5.55 7.12
CA HIS A 61 5.10 6.89 7.52
C HIS A 61 4.51 7.66 6.32
N ASP A 62 5.22 7.70 5.19
CA ASP A 62 4.76 8.38 3.99
C ASP A 62 3.42 7.82 3.48
N VAL A 63 3.27 6.51 3.46
CA VAL A 63 2.01 5.85 3.08
C VAL A 63 0.87 6.23 4.03
N ASN A 64 1.09 6.15 5.34
CA ASN A 64 0.07 6.48 6.33
C ASN A 64 -0.40 7.94 6.18
N TYR A 65 0.53 8.89 6.01
CA TYR A 65 0.19 10.30 5.86
C TYR A 65 -0.37 10.66 4.49
N ALA A 66 -0.02 9.92 3.43
CA ALA A 66 -0.68 10.05 2.13
C ALA A 66 -2.16 9.66 2.21
N PHE A 67 -2.52 8.63 2.98
CA PHE A 67 -3.93 8.22 3.15
C PHE A 67 -4.66 8.93 4.30
N TYR A 68 -3.93 9.56 5.22
CA TYR A 68 -4.54 10.30 6.31
C TYR A 68 -5.36 11.49 5.79
N LYS A 69 -6.63 11.55 6.19
CA LYS A 69 -7.59 12.60 5.77
C LYS A 69 -7.54 12.83 4.25
N ILE A 70 -7.62 11.75 3.47
CA ILE A 70 -7.41 11.76 2.01
C ILE A 70 -8.21 12.82 1.23
N PHE A 71 -9.43 13.15 1.69
CA PHE A 71 -10.31 14.17 1.11
C PHE A 71 -10.03 15.61 1.59
N GLU A 72 -8.94 15.83 2.29
CA GLU A 72 -8.42 17.12 2.73
C GLU A 72 -6.97 17.28 2.25
N PRO A 73 -6.46 18.51 2.12
CA PRO A 73 -5.05 18.73 1.76
C PRO A 73 -4.08 18.00 2.69
N LEU A 74 -2.91 17.64 2.15
CA LEU A 74 -1.83 16.99 2.88
C LEU A 74 -1.49 17.75 4.15
N ARG A 75 -1.40 17.02 5.27
CA ARG A 75 -1.08 17.58 6.59
C ARG A 75 0.37 17.35 7.02
N ASP A 76 1.05 16.40 6.38
CA ASP A 76 2.47 16.20 6.59
C ASP A 76 3.26 17.25 5.80
N ASN A 77 4.09 18.04 6.49
CA ASN A 77 4.82 19.15 5.88
C ASN A 77 5.77 18.65 4.78
N ARG A 78 6.41 17.49 4.96
CA ARG A 78 7.39 16.99 4.00
C ARG A 78 6.72 16.52 2.71
N LEU A 79 5.59 15.84 2.82
CA LEU A 79 4.77 15.47 1.66
C LEU A 79 4.16 16.73 1.03
N ALA A 80 3.69 17.71 1.81
CA ALA A 80 3.17 18.97 1.26
C ALA A 80 4.24 19.76 0.48
N ASP A 81 5.47 19.81 0.98
CA ASP A 81 6.61 20.44 0.31
C ASP A 81 6.93 19.70 -1.00
N LYS A 82 6.89 18.36 -1.00
CA LYS A 82 7.00 17.57 -2.25
C LYS A 82 5.86 17.88 -3.21
N ALA A 83 4.62 17.94 -2.74
CA ALA A 83 3.45 18.18 -3.59
C ALA A 83 3.48 19.55 -4.30
N THR A 84 4.17 20.53 -3.70
CA THR A 84 4.28 21.90 -4.24
C THR A 84 5.53 22.11 -5.09
N SER A 85 6.68 21.55 -4.69
CA SER A 85 7.97 21.77 -5.36
C SER A 85 8.31 20.75 -6.45
N PHE A 86 7.72 19.56 -6.41
CA PHE A 86 8.06 18.49 -7.35
C PHE A 86 7.51 18.76 -8.75
N ASN A 87 8.36 18.54 -9.77
CA ASN A 87 7.97 18.51 -11.17
C ASN A 87 8.08 17.06 -11.69
N PRO A 88 6.95 16.36 -11.93
CA PRO A 88 6.97 14.95 -12.35
C PRO A 88 7.72 14.67 -13.65
N VAL A 89 7.83 15.66 -14.54
CA VAL A 89 8.55 15.57 -15.82
C VAL A 89 9.92 16.27 -15.81
N GLY A 90 10.32 16.83 -14.66
CA GLY A 90 11.56 17.61 -14.53
C GLY A 90 12.82 16.74 -14.60
N ASP A 91 12.76 15.51 -14.06
CA ASP A 91 13.80 14.51 -14.19
C ASP A 91 13.16 13.17 -14.58
N ILE A 92 13.24 12.83 -15.85
CA ILE A 92 12.69 11.57 -16.37
C ILE A 92 13.56 10.34 -16.05
N SER A 93 14.77 10.54 -15.55
CA SER A 93 15.71 9.45 -15.26
C SER A 93 15.27 8.61 -14.05
N MET A 94 14.38 9.14 -13.19
CA MET A 94 13.80 8.42 -12.05
C MET A 94 12.79 7.34 -12.45
N TYR A 95 12.37 7.29 -13.72
CA TYR A 95 11.44 6.28 -14.24
C TYR A 95 12.15 5.24 -15.12
N LYS A 96 11.73 3.98 -15.05
CA LYS A 96 12.26 2.86 -15.83
C LYS A 96 11.94 2.98 -17.33
N ASP A 97 10.82 3.59 -17.67
CA ASP A 97 10.33 3.80 -19.04
C ASP A 97 10.81 5.12 -19.68
N GLY A 98 11.74 5.84 -19.04
CA GLY A 98 12.20 7.15 -19.53
C GLY A 98 11.12 8.23 -19.48
N GLY A 99 10.13 8.09 -18.58
CA GLY A 99 9.10 9.08 -18.30
C GLY A 99 7.93 9.09 -19.29
N VAL A 100 7.66 7.98 -19.97
CA VAL A 100 6.52 7.86 -20.91
C VAL A 100 5.19 7.94 -20.16
N ALA A 101 5.00 7.12 -19.13
CA ALA A 101 3.79 7.08 -18.32
C ALA A 101 3.49 8.42 -17.64
N VAL A 102 4.51 9.05 -17.02
CA VAL A 102 4.32 10.33 -16.33
C VAL A 102 4.01 11.48 -17.28
N ARG A 103 4.61 11.49 -18.48
CA ARG A 103 4.27 12.50 -19.50
C ARG A 103 2.84 12.34 -19.99
N HIS A 104 2.37 11.11 -20.18
CA HIS A 104 1.00 10.85 -20.57
C HIS A 104 -0.01 11.34 -19.51
N LEU A 105 0.20 10.98 -18.24
CA LEU A 105 -0.67 11.46 -17.16
C LEU A 105 -0.62 12.99 -16.99
N MET A 106 0.57 13.58 -17.09
CA MET A 106 0.72 15.03 -17.04
C MET A 106 0.03 15.74 -18.20
N ASP A 107 0.02 15.15 -19.40
CA ASP A 107 -0.72 15.69 -20.55
C ASP A 107 -2.22 15.73 -20.26
N GLU A 108 -2.81 14.64 -19.78
CA GLU A 108 -4.23 14.59 -19.38
C GLU A 108 -4.55 15.61 -18.27
N LEU A 109 -3.68 15.71 -17.25
CA LEU A 109 -3.85 16.62 -16.13
C LEU A 109 -3.79 18.10 -16.58
N THR A 110 -2.78 18.48 -17.35
CA THR A 110 -2.58 19.87 -17.79
C THR A 110 -3.66 20.36 -18.75
N HIS A 111 -4.27 19.46 -19.51
CA HIS A 111 -5.41 19.76 -20.38
C HIS A 111 -6.77 19.64 -19.67
N GLY A 112 -6.80 19.35 -18.36
CA GLY A 112 -8.04 19.27 -17.58
C GLY A 112 -8.97 18.13 -18.00
N ARG A 113 -8.41 17.00 -18.45
CA ARG A 113 -9.16 15.82 -18.91
C ARG A 113 -9.37 14.75 -17.83
N LEU A 114 -8.75 14.93 -16.66
CA LEU A 114 -8.95 14.05 -15.52
C LEU A 114 -10.23 14.38 -14.76
N LEU A 115 -10.77 13.39 -14.05
CA LEU A 115 -11.91 13.51 -13.17
C LEU A 115 -11.64 14.55 -12.08
N GLU A 116 -12.64 15.39 -11.83
CA GLU A 116 -12.51 16.42 -10.80
C GLU A 116 -12.41 15.81 -9.39
N LYS A 117 -11.72 16.52 -8.50
CA LYS A 117 -11.64 16.14 -7.09
C LYS A 117 -13.01 16.20 -6.42
N LYS A 118 -13.19 15.43 -5.36
CA LYS A 118 -14.45 15.31 -4.61
C LYS A 118 -15.61 14.80 -5.47
N HIS A 119 -15.31 14.02 -6.51
CA HIS A 119 -16.31 13.28 -7.28
C HIS A 119 -16.22 11.79 -6.96
N TRP A 120 -17.32 11.06 -7.12
CA TRP A 120 -17.28 9.60 -7.00
C TRP A 120 -16.55 8.98 -8.18
N ALA A 121 -15.75 7.94 -7.93
CA ALA A 121 -15.14 7.13 -8.98
C ALA A 121 -15.35 5.64 -8.70
N VAL A 122 -15.40 4.84 -9.76
CA VAL A 122 -15.62 3.38 -9.69
C VAL A 122 -14.81 2.68 -10.76
N ALA A 123 -14.24 1.52 -10.43
CA ALA A 123 -13.43 0.74 -11.36
C ALA A 123 -14.23 0.11 -12.53
N THR A 124 -15.56 0.07 -12.45
CA THR A 124 -16.41 -0.42 -13.55
C THR A 124 -16.69 0.64 -14.61
N ASN A 125 -16.43 1.92 -14.33
CA ASN A 125 -16.44 2.97 -15.34
C ASN A 125 -15.09 2.95 -16.06
N LYS A 126 -15.13 2.79 -17.38
CA LYS A 126 -13.92 2.65 -18.22
C LYS A 126 -12.97 3.84 -18.09
N ARG A 127 -13.51 5.06 -18.02
CA ARG A 127 -12.69 6.27 -17.94
C ARG A 127 -12.05 6.43 -16.56
N HIS A 128 -12.84 6.27 -15.49
CA HIS A 128 -12.29 6.32 -14.13
C HIS A 128 -11.18 5.27 -13.92
N LEU A 129 -11.39 4.06 -14.46
CA LEU A 129 -10.37 3.01 -14.39
C LEU A 129 -9.12 3.36 -15.20
N GLU A 130 -9.29 3.90 -16.41
CA GLU A 130 -8.16 4.34 -17.25
C GLU A 130 -7.31 5.39 -16.53
N GLU A 131 -7.94 6.40 -15.93
CA GLU A 131 -7.25 7.46 -15.18
C GLU A 131 -6.49 6.93 -13.97
N ALA A 132 -7.12 6.04 -13.19
CA ALA A 132 -6.44 5.40 -12.07
C ALA A 132 -5.27 4.50 -12.54
N ILE A 133 -5.41 3.80 -13.67
CA ILE A 133 -4.32 3.00 -14.26
C ILE A 133 -3.16 3.89 -14.73
N MET A 134 -3.44 5.05 -15.32
CA MET A 134 -2.38 6.00 -15.71
C MET A 134 -1.51 6.39 -14.51
N LEU A 135 -2.13 6.69 -13.36
CA LEU A 135 -1.40 6.98 -12.13
C LEU A 135 -0.68 5.76 -11.55
N PHE A 136 -1.31 4.59 -11.57
CA PHE A 136 -0.67 3.33 -11.18
C PHE A 136 0.60 3.06 -12.01
N GLU A 137 0.54 3.26 -13.32
CA GLU A 137 1.67 3.06 -14.22
C GLU A 137 2.83 3.98 -13.84
N VAL A 138 2.58 5.26 -13.52
CA VAL A 138 3.63 6.18 -13.02
C VAL A 138 4.34 5.59 -11.80
N PHE A 139 3.58 5.09 -10.82
CA PHE A 139 4.18 4.49 -9.62
C PHE A 139 5.00 3.24 -9.91
N MET A 140 4.52 2.36 -10.80
CA MET A 140 5.24 1.13 -11.16
C MET A 140 6.54 1.42 -11.93
N GLN A 141 6.60 2.53 -12.65
CA GLN A 141 7.80 2.96 -13.37
C GLN A 141 8.86 3.62 -12.47
N CYS A 142 8.54 4.05 -11.25
CA CYS A 142 9.54 4.61 -10.34
C CYS A 142 10.67 3.62 -10.02
N LYS A 143 11.92 4.12 -10.00
CA LYS A 143 13.13 3.35 -9.67
C LYS A 143 13.43 3.29 -8.17
N ASP A 144 13.02 4.29 -7.41
CA ASP A 144 13.28 4.39 -5.97
C ASP A 144 12.05 4.95 -5.21
N TRP A 145 12.09 4.87 -3.88
CA TRP A 145 11.03 5.40 -3.04
C TRP A 145 10.84 6.91 -3.16
N ASN A 146 11.91 7.68 -3.41
CA ASN A 146 11.79 9.13 -3.52
C ASN A 146 10.94 9.56 -4.72
N CYS A 147 11.05 8.84 -5.85
CA CYS A 147 10.16 8.97 -7.00
C CYS A 147 8.70 8.65 -6.61
N VAL A 148 8.46 7.53 -5.89
CA VAL A 148 7.11 7.11 -5.47
C VAL A 148 6.49 8.16 -4.54
N ALA A 149 7.21 8.56 -3.49
CA ALA A 149 6.72 9.53 -2.51
C ALA A 149 6.46 10.92 -3.12
N SER A 150 7.31 11.37 -4.06
CA SER A 150 7.16 12.69 -4.68
C SER A 150 6.00 12.72 -5.68
N ASN A 151 5.86 11.68 -6.52
CA ASN A 151 4.68 11.52 -7.38
C ASN A 151 3.41 11.35 -6.55
N GLY A 152 3.46 10.53 -5.49
CA GLY A 152 2.33 10.29 -4.59
C GLY A 152 1.84 11.59 -3.96
N ALA A 153 2.76 12.39 -3.41
CA ALA A 153 2.42 13.71 -2.87
C ALA A 153 1.84 14.65 -3.94
N TYR A 154 2.46 14.72 -5.12
CA TYR A 154 2.05 15.62 -6.19
C TYR A 154 0.65 15.30 -6.74
N PHE A 155 0.39 14.03 -7.04
CA PHE A 155 -0.88 13.59 -7.63
C PHE A 155 -2.00 13.48 -6.59
N ARG A 156 -1.72 13.20 -5.31
CA ARG A 156 -2.74 13.26 -4.24
C ARG A 156 -3.46 14.61 -4.18
N GLU A 157 -2.73 15.69 -4.43
CA GLU A 157 -3.32 17.03 -4.41
C GLU A 157 -4.10 17.39 -5.68
N ARG A 158 -3.91 16.67 -6.79
CA ARG A 158 -4.37 17.08 -8.14
C ARG A 158 -5.31 16.10 -8.83
N VAL A 159 -5.26 14.81 -8.48
CA VAL A 159 -6.13 13.76 -9.01
C VAL A 159 -7.30 13.53 -8.05
N ASN A 160 -8.40 12.98 -8.56
CA ASN A 160 -9.52 12.53 -7.76
C ASN A 160 -9.07 11.56 -6.65
N GLU A 161 -9.61 11.72 -5.44
CA GLU A 161 -9.20 10.98 -4.26
C GLU A 161 -9.43 9.47 -4.39
N GLU A 162 -10.50 9.06 -5.07
CA GLU A 162 -10.84 7.65 -5.29
C GLU A 162 -9.88 6.99 -6.25
N GLU A 163 -9.55 7.67 -7.34
CA GLU A 163 -8.58 7.19 -8.33
C GLU A 163 -7.17 7.13 -7.73
N PHE A 164 -6.81 8.13 -6.91
CA PHE A 164 -5.57 8.11 -6.14
C PHE A 164 -5.50 6.91 -5.19
N ILE A 165 -6.56 6.69 -4.39
CA ILE A 165 -6.64 5.53 -3.48
C ILE A 165 -6.47 4.23 -4.27
N TYR A 166 -7.23 4.08 -5.36
CA TYR A 166 -7.19 2.89 -6.20
C TYR A 166 -5.78 2.64 -6.75
N ALA A 167 -5.18 3.64 -7.40
CA ALA A 167 -3.85 3.55 -8.00
C ALA A 167 -2.76 3.25 -6.98
N ALA A 168 -2.75 3.99 -5.86
CA ALA A 168 -1.74 3.86 -4.83
C ALA A 168 -1.82 2.52 -4.09
N TYR A 169 -3.02 2.01 -3.79
CA TYR A 169 -3.18 0.68 -3.18
C TYR A 169 -2.60 -0.41 -4.09
N HIS A 170 -2.94 -0.40 -5.39
CA HIS A 170 -2.41 -1.39 -6.33
C HIS A 170 -0.89 -1.26 -6.49
N ALA A 171 -0.37 -0.04 -6.59
CA ALA A 171 1.06 0.18 -6.70
C ALA A 171 1.81 -0.31 -5.45
N ILE A 172 1.32 -0.02 -4.24
CA ILE A 172 1.94 -0.48 -2.99
C ILE A 172 1.87 -2.00 -2.87
N LYS A 173 0.78 -2.63 -3.31
CA LYS A 173 0.65 -4.10 -3.26
C LYS A 173 1.61 -4.80 -4.23
N HIS A 174 1.79 -4.26 -5.44
CA HIS A 174 2.50 -4.96 -6.51
C HIS A 174 3.94 -4.47 -6.75
N SER A 175 4.32 -3.31 -6.25
CA SER A 175 5.67 -2.78 -6.45
C SER A 175 6.70 -3.48 -5.55
N PRO A 176 7.89 -3.82 -6.06
CA PRO A 176 8.98 -4.33 -5.23
C PRO A 176 9.52 -3.28 -4.24
N LEU A 177 9.28 -1.99 -4.47
CA LEU A 177 9.75 -0.90 -3.59
C LEU A 177 9.01 -0.85 -2.24
N THR A 178 7.87 -1.53 -2.16
CA THR A 178 6.94 -1.53 -1.02
C THR A 178 6.76 -2.91 -0.39
N GLN A 179 7.65 -3.85 -0.71
CA GLN A 179 7.75 -5.11 0.01
C GLN A 179 7.95 -4.78 1.50
N HIS A 180 7.04 -5.21 2.38
CA HIS A 180 6.98 -4.87 3.83
C HIS A 180 6.28 -3.57 4.24
N VAL A 181 5.77 -2.77 3.30
CA VAL A 181 4.87 -1.66 3.63
C VAL A 181 3.45 -2.20 3.81
N VAL A 182 2.82 -1.86 4.94
CA VAL A 182 1.46 -2.28 5.29
C VAL A 182 0.48 -1.22 4.82
N LEU A 183 -0.51 -1.62 4.04
CA LEU A 183 -1.61 -0.74 3.65
C LEU A 183 -2.52 -0.46 4.85
N PRO A 184 -2.96 0.80 5.06
CA PRO A 184 -4.00 1.08 6.04
C PRO A 184 -5.29 0.37 5.65
N ALA A 185 -6.15 0.11 6.64
CA ALA A 185 -7.41 -0.55 6.35
C ALA A 185 -8.37 0.39 5.60
N MET A 186 -9.05 -0.12 4.56
CA MET A 186 -9.91 0.72 3.72
C MET A 186 -11.07 1.34 4.49
N TYR A 187 -11.59 0.66 5.52
CA TYR A 187 -12.63 1.19 6.40
C TYR A 187 -12.16 2.37 7.27
N GLU A 188 -10.85 2.57 7.46
CA GLU A 188 -10.29 3.75 8.13
C GLU A 188 -10.00 4.89 7.14
N VAL A 189 -9.57 4.54 5.93
CA VAL A 189 -9.28 5.52 4.86
C VAL A 189 -10.58 6.11 4.30
N LYS A 190 -11.59 5.27 4.07
CA LYS A 190 -12.87 5.61 3.46
C LYS A 190 -14.05 5.02 4.26
N PRO A 191 -14.32 5.55 5.47
CA PRO A 191 -15.36 5.02 6.35
C PRO A 191 -16.77 5.03 5.75
N HIS A 192 -17.05 5.96 4.83
CA HIS A 192 -18.32 6.09 4.10
C HIS A 192 -18.80 4.81 3.40
N HIS A 193 -17.89 3.90 3.03
CA HIS A 193 -18.25 2.64 2.35
C HIS A 193 -18.59 1.49 3.31
N PHE A 194 -18.31 1.67 4.59
CA PHE A 194 -18.41 0.62 5.62
C PHE A 194 -19.31 1.04 6.78
N THR A 195 -19.81 2.28 6.77
CA THR A 195 -20.54 2.88 7.89
C THR A 195 -21.84 3.46 7.37
N LYS A 196 -22.92 3.24 8.12
CA LYS A 196 -24.22 3.77 7.74
C LYS A 196 -24.23 5.30 7.61
N THR A 197 -25.00 5.82 6.66
CA THR A 197 -25.23 7.24 6.42
C THR A 197 -25.65 7.95 7.70
N GLN A 198 -26.63 7.42 8.42
CA GLN A 198 -27.09 8.01 9.69
C GLN A 198 -25.93 8.16 10.70
N VAL A 199 -25.06 7.16 10.81
CA VAL A 199 -23.90 7.20 11.71
C VAL A 199 -22.85 8.20 11.23
N ILE A 200 -22.67 8.33 9.90
CA ILE A 200 -21.81 9.36 9.30
C ILE A 200 -22.37 10.78 9.55
N GLU A 201 -23.68 10.97 9.45
CA GLU A 201 -24.37 12.23 9.75
C GLU A 201 -24.22 12.61 11.22
N GLU A 202 -24.45 11.67 12.14
CA GLU A 202 -24.19 11.85 13.59
C GLU A 202 -22.73 12.23 13.85
N ALA A 203 -21.77 11.63 13.13
CA ALA A 203 -20.36 11.98 13.23
C ALA A 203 -20.05 13.39 12.69
N TYR A 204 -20.78 13.87 11.68
CA TYR A 204 -20.67 15.25 11.18
C TYR A 204 -21.23 16.26 12.19
N GLU A 205 -22.41 16.00 12.76
CA GLU A 205 -23.01 16.85 13.80
C GLU A 205 -22.09 16.95 15.02
N ALA A 206 -21.53 15.83 15.47
CA ALA A 206 -20.55 15.79 16.55
C ALA A 206 -19.30 16.63 16.25
N LYS A 207 -18.80 16.59 15.00
CA LYS A 207 -17.65 17.39 14.56
C LYS A 207 -17.99 18.89 14.58
N GLU A 208 -19.19 19.26 14.14
CA GLU A 208 -19.67 20.65 14.16
C GLU A 208 -19.78 21.19 15.60
N MET A 209 -20.28 20.36 16.53
CA MET A 209 -20.33 20.64 17.96
C MET A 209 -18.95 20.60 18.65
N ARG A 210 -17.87 20.32 17.92
CA ARG A 210 -16.49 20.20 18.44
C ARG A 210 -16.32 19.14 19.53
N LEU A 211 -17.17 18.15 19.53
CA LEU A 211 -17.06 17.01 20.43
C LEU A 211 -15.90 16.11 19.99
N ARG A 212 -15.25 15.44 20.94
CA ARG A 212 -14.09 14.57 20.69
C ARG A 212 -14.28 13.23 21.36
N ASN A 213 -13.65 12.20 20.81
CA ASN A 213 -13.65 10.83 21.35
C ASN A 213 -15.05 10.27 21.58
N ILE A 214 -15.95 10.47 20.61
CA ILE A 214 -17.30 9.89 20.63
C ILE A 214 -17.28 8.51 20.01
N ILE A 215 -18.08 7.62 20.58
CA ILE A 215 -18.34 6.27 20.07
C ILE A 215 -19.78 6.26 19.56
N PHE A 216 -19.95 5.93 18.28
CA PHE A 216 -21.25 5.75 17.65
C PHE A 216 -21.57 4.26 17.53
N GLN A 217 -22.83 3.89 17.70
CA GLN A 217 -23.29 2.52 17.50
C GLN A 217 -23.73 2.35 16.05
N ASN A 218 -23.04 1.47 15.30
CA ASN A 218 -23.38 1.16 13.92
C ASN A 218 -24.07 -0.20 13.84
N ASN A 219 -25.40 -0.21 13.91
CA ASN A 219 -26.21 -1.42 13.74
C ASN A 219 -26.29 -1.84 12.27
N PHE A 220 -26.67 -3.07 11.95
CA PHE A 220 -26.79 -3.56 10.55
C PHE A 220 -28.02 -3.01 9.80
N THR A 221 -27.93 -2.89 8.47
CA THR A 221 -29.01 -2.35 7.61
C THR A 221 -30.15 -3.35 7.43
N GLY A 222 -31.31 -2.85 6.99
CA GLY A 222 -32.51 -3.66 6.77
C GLY A 222 -33.48 -3.64 7.95
N THR A 223 -34.57 -4.38 7.81
CA THR A 223 -35.62 -4.51 8.83
C THR A 223 -35.76 -5.97 9.26
N PRO A 224 -36.25 -6.27 10.47
CA PRO A 224 -36.50 -7.66 10.90
C PRO A 224 -37.47 -8.44 10.01
N ASN A 225 -38.28 -7.75 9.20
CA ASN A 225 -39.20 -8.36 8.25
C ASN A 225 -38.50 -8.88 6.98
N ASP A 226 -37.33 -8.34 6.65
CA ASP A 226 -36.49 -8.88 5.59
C ASP A 226 -35.74 -10.10 6.11
N ILE A 227 -35.99 -11.26 5.50
CA ILE A 227 -35.30 -12.50 5.87
C ILE A 227 -33.78 -12.39 5.69
N GLU A 228 -33.32 -11.57 4.74
CA GLU A 228 -31.90 -11.35 4.47
C GLU A 228 -31.22 -10.49 5.54
N HIS A 229 -31.99 -9.78 6.38
CA HIS A 229 -31.44 -9.06 7.53
C HIS A 229 -30.78 -10.02 8.54
N ARG A 230 -31.22 -11.28 8.61
CA ARG A 230 -30.66 -12.27 9.54
C ARG A 230 -29.18 -12.56 9.28
N VAL A 231 -28.71 -12.37 8.04
CA VAL A 231 -27.32 -12.55 7.63
C VAL A 231 -26.61 -11.22 7.35
N ALA A 232 -27.20 -10.10 7.77
CA ALA A 232 -26.60 -8.77 7.57
C ALA A 232 -25.25 -8.64 8.28
N TYR A 233 -25.07 -9.29 9.44
CA TYR A 233 -23.80 -9.31 10.15
C TYR A 233 -22.64 -9.87 9.33
N TYR A 234 -22.89 -10.78 8.39
CA TYR A 234 -21.87 -11.32 7.49
C TYR A 234 -21.69 -10.43 6.27
N ARG A 235 -22.80 -9.94 5.69
CA ARG A 235 -22.80 -9.14 4.47
C ARG A 235 -22.23 -7.74 4.65
N GLU A 236 -22.38 -7.17 5.84
CA GLU A 236 -21.93 -5.83 6.22
C GLU A 236 -20.69 -5.85 7.13
N ASP A 237 -20.12 -7.04 7.38
CA ASP A 237 -18.88 -7.14 8.14
C ASP A 237 -17.74 -6.41 7.41
N VAL A 238 -17.04 -5.56 8.14
CA VAL A 238 -15.92 -4.77 7.61
C VAL A 238 -14.77 -5.68 7.15
N GLY A 239 -14.58 -6.84 7.80
CA GLY A 239 -13.57 -7.83 7.46
C GLY A 239 -13.90 -8.58 6.18
N VAL A 240 -15.15 -9.02 5.99
CA VAL A 240 -15.62 -9.65 4.74
C VAL A 240 -15.50 -8.68 3.57
N GLY A 241 -15.94 -7.43 3.73
CA GLY A 241 -15.78 -6.40 2.70
C GLY A 241 -14.31 -6.10 2.38
N THR A 242 -13.45 -6.03 3.39
CA THR A 242 -12.00 -5.85 3.20
C THR A 242 -11.36 -7.05 2.52
N HIS A 243 -11.76 -8.27 2.86
CA HIS A 243 -11.26 -9.49 2.22
C HIS A 243 -11.62 -9.52 0.73
N HIS A 244 -12.86 -9.15 0.38
CA HIS A 244 -13.30 -9.02 -1.00
C HIS A 244 -12.47 -8.00 -1.79
N LEU A 245 -12.17 -6.84 -1.18
CA LEU A 245 -11.26 -5.85 -1.76
C LEU A 245 -9.85 -6.42 -1.98
N MET A 246 -9.31 -7.17 -1.01
CA MET A 246 -7.96 -7.75 -1.12
C MET A 246 -7.85 -8.76 -2.27
N ILE A 247 -8.90 -9.55 -2.54
CA ILE A 247 -8.94 -10.45 -3.71
C ILE A 247 -8.76 -9.67 -5.01
N HIS A 248 -9.48 -8.54 -5.15
CA HIS A 248 -9.35 -7.66 -6.33
C HIS A 248 -7.99 -6.98 -6.41
N LEU A 249 -7.44 -6.58 -5.25
CA LEU A 249 -6.14 -5.94 -5.16
C LEU A 249 -5.00 -6.89 -5.50
N GLU A 250 -5.13 -8.19 -5.18
CA GLU A 250 -4.14 -9.22 -5.52
C GLU A 250 -4.22 -9.68 -6.97
N ASN A 251 -5.44 -9.71 -7.53
CA ASN A 251 -5.70 -10.22 -8.86
C ASN A 251 -6.47 -9.20 -9.72
N PRO A 252 -5.91 -8.01 -10.00
CA PRO A 252 -6.58 -7.01 -10.80
C PRO A 252 -6.90 -7.55 -12.21
N PHE A 253 -8.15 -7.37 -12.64
CA PHE A 253 -8.62 -7.90 -13.93
C PHE A 253 -7.87 -7.25 -15.11
N TRP A 254 -7.48 -5.98 -14.96
CA TRP A 254 -6.75 -5.18 -15.94
C TRP A 254 -5.23 -5.35 -15.91
N TRP A 255 -4.69 -6.20 -15.01
CA TRP A 255 -3.25 -6.45 -14.92
C TRP A 255 -2.66 -6.92 -16.25
N LYS A 256 -1.50 -6.37 -16.62
CA LYS A 256 -0.68 -6.80 -17.75
C LYS A 256 0.66 -7.27 -17.23
N ASP A 257 1.17 -8.37 -17.76
CA ASP A 257 2.47 -8.94 -17.34
C ASP A 257 3.63 -7.98 -17.57
N THR A 258 3.46 -7.01 -18.47
CA THR A 258 4.40 -5.91 -18.72
C THR A 258 4.64 -5.02 -17.50
N TYR A 259 3.78 -5.08 -16.46
CA TYR A 259 3.95 -4.31 -15.22
C TYR A 259 4.98 -4.90 -14.25
N GLY A 260 5.57 -6.06 -14.57
CA GLY A 260 6.78 -6.56 -13.91
C GLY A 260 6.78 -8.06 -13.65
N TYR A 261 5.60 -8.68 -13.56
CA TYR A 261 5.47 -10.13 -13.40
C TYR A 261 4.12 -10.64 -13.86
N HIS A 262 4.09 -11.95 -14.13
CA HIS A 262 2.88 -12.69 -14.44
C HIS A 262 2.18 -13.15 -13.16
N ILE A 263 0.88 -12.86 -13.03
CA ILE A 263 0.07 -13.37 -11.92
C ILE A 263 -0.36 -14.80 -12.26
N ASP A 264 0.35 -15.77 -11.69
CA ASP A 264 0.10 -17.18 -11.97
C ASP A 264 -1.30 -17.62 -11.50
N ARG A 265 -1.94 -18.49 -12.31
CA ARG A 265 -3.26 -19.07 -12.04
C ARG A 265 -4.36 -18.04 -11.71
N LYS A 266 -4.26 -16.81 -12.22
CA LYS A 266 -5.23 -15.71 -11.96
C LYS A 266 -6.69 -16.13 -12.10
N GLY A 267 -7.02 -16.88 -13.17
CA GLY A 267 -8.39 -17.36 -13.42
C GLY A 267 -8.87 -18.41 -12.42
N GLU A 268 -7.99 -19.32 -11.99
CA GLU A 268 -8.31 -20.32 -10.97
C GLU A 268 -8.47 -19.67 -9.60
N ASN A 269 -7.57 -18.75 -9.23
CA ASN A 269 -7.66 -18.00 -7.98
C ASN A 269 -8.96 -17.20 -7.92
N PHE A 270 -9.37 -16.58 -9.03
CA PHE A 270 -10.67 -15.91 -9.15
C PHE A 270 -11.81 -16.89 -8.86
N PHE A 271 -11.88 -18.01 -9.59
CA PHE A 271 -12.94 -19.00 -9.37
C PHE A 271 -12.96 -19.49 -7.92
N TYR A 272 -11.80 -19.89 -7.39
CA TYR A 272 -11.68 -20.44 -6.05
C TYR A 272 -12.11 -19.43 -4.96
N ALA A 273 -11.64 -18.18 -5.04
CA ALA A 273 -11.96 -17.15 -4.05
C ALA A 273 -13.47 -16.87 -3.98
N TYR A 274 -14.12 -16.70 -5.13
CA TYR A 274 -15.57 -16.45 -5.18
C TYR A 274 -16.39 -17.69 -4.83
N HIS A 275 -15.95 -18.89 -5.23
CA HIS A 275 -16.60 -20.13 -4.84
C HIS A 275 -16.56 -20.31 -3.31
N GLN A 276 -15.43 -20.05 -2.66
CA GLN A 276 -15.30 -20.12 -1.20
C GLN A 276 -16.13 -19.06 -0.49
N LEU A 277 -16.16 -17.82 -0.99
CA LEU A 277 -17.00 -16.75 -0.45
C LEU A 277 -18.49 -17.12 -0.53
N LEU A 278 -18.94 -17.71 -1.64
CA LEU A 278 -20.31 -18.16 -1.84
C LEU A 278 -20.67 -19.31 -0.89
N ASN A 279 -19.80 -20.33 -0.79
CA ASN A 279 -20.00 -21.45 0.13
C ASN A 279 -20.07 -20.98 1.59
N ARG A 280 -19.21 -20.01 1.96
CA ARG A 280 -19.21 -19.42 3.30
C ARG A 280 -20.49 -18.66 3.59
N TYR A 281 -20.99 -17.92 2.60
CA TYR A 281 -22.27 -17.21 2.70
C TYR A 281 -23.43 -18.19 2.82
N GLU A 282 -23.48 -19.26 2.03
CA GLU A 282 -24.48 -20.32 2.14
C GLU A 282 -24.49 -20.99 3.52
N ALA A 283 -23.33 -21.22 4.12
CA ALA A 283 -23.26 -21.73 5.49
C ALA A 283 -23.92 -20.78 6.52
N GLU A 284 -23.80 -19.46 6.35
CA GLU A 284 -24.53 -18.49 7.18
C GLU A 284 -26.04 -18.54 6.96
N ARG A 285 -26.46 -18.71 5.70
CA ARG A 285 -27.88 -18.84 5.35
C ARG A 285 -28.51 -20.06 6.03
N ILE A 286 -27.86 -21.22 5.93
CA ILE A 286 -28.30 -22.47 6.56
C ILE A 286 -28.40 -22.28 8.08
N SER A 287 -27.39 -21.64 8.70
CA SER A 287 -27.37 -21.37 10.14
C SER A 287 -28.50 -20.45 10.60
N ASN A 288 -29.03 -19.60 9.71
CA ASN A 288 -30.13 -18.68 9.97
C ASN A 288 -31.50 -19.15 9.41
N TYR A 289 -31.61 -20.44 9.07
CA TYR A 289 -32.82 -21.06 8.50
C TYR A 289 -33.32 -20.35 7.24
N LEU A 290 -32.40 -19.81 6.43
CA LEU A 290 -32.72 -19.20 5.15
C LEU A 290 -32.71 -20.26 4.04
N PRO A 291 -33.52 -20.06 2.98
CA PRO A 291 -33.47 -20.93 1.82
C PRO A 291 -32.11 -20.82 1.10
N PRO A 292 -31.70 -21.86 0.36
CA PRO A 292 -30.53 -21.81 -0.51
C PRO A 292 -30.59 -20.64 -1.48
N LEU A 293 -29.43 -20.18 -1.97
CA LEU A 293 -29.40 -19.15 -2.99
C LEU A 293 -30.08 -19.64 -4.26
N GLN A 294 -30.80 -18.71 -4.87
CA GLN A 294 -31.41 -18.90 -6.16
C GLN A 294 -30.46 -18.40 -7.24
N GLU A 295 -30.50 -19.07 -8.38
CA GLU A 295 -29.75 -18.65 -9.56
C GLU A 295 -30.31 -17.32 -10.08
N LEU A 296 -29.42 -16.39 -10.44
CA LEU A 296 -29.81 -15.17 -11.12
C LEU A 296 -30.19 -15.51 -12.56
N LYS A 297 -31.46 -15.32 -12.90
CA LYS A 297 -31.95 -15.44 -14.27
C LYS A 297 -32.05 -14.05 -14.90
N LEU A 298 -31.36 -13.83 -16.01
CA LEU A 298 -31.29 -12.52 -16.66
C LEU A 298 -32.60 -12.10 -17.35
N ASP A 299 -33.43 -13.07 -17.73
CA ASP A 299 -34.68 -12.85 -18.45
C ASP A 299 -35.90 -12.66 -17.51
N GLU A 300 -35.72 -12.89 -16.22
CA GLU A 300 -36.77 -12.74 -15.20
C GLU A 300 -36.45 -11.53 -14.32
N PRO A 301 -37.48 -10.78 -13.85
CA PRO A 301 -37.24 -9.76 -12.85
C PRO A 301 -36.66 -10.43 -11.60
N PRO A 302 -35.65 -9.82 -10.94
CA PRO A 302 -35.08 -10.41 -9.75
C PRO A 302 -36.18 -10.58 -8.70
N GLU A 303 -36.34 -11.81 -8.18
CA GLU A 303 -37.36 -12.13 -7.16
C GLU A 303 -37.19 -11.26 -5.90
N ARG A 304 -35.97 -10.79 -5.64
CA ARG A 304 -35.67 -9.91 -4.52
C ARG A 304 -34.97 -8.67 -4.98
N ARG A 305 -35.51 -7.53 -4.54
CA ARG A 305 -34.79 -6.26 -4.57
C ARG A 305 -33.85 -6.24 -3.38
N ILE A 306 -32.57 -6.06 -3.65
CA ILE A 306 -31.66 -5.57 -2.64
C ILE A 306 -31.98 -4.09 -2.55
N TYR A 307 -32.61 -3.65 -1.46
CA TYR A 307 -32.52 -2.25 -1.09
C TYR A 307 -31.04 -2.02 -0.80
N SER A 308 -30.29 -1.58 -1.83
CA SER A 308 -28.94 -1.09 -1.59
C SER A 308 -29.13 -0.05 -0.50
N ALA A 309 -28.40 -0.26 0.59
CA ALA A 309 -28.75 0.36 1.85
C ALA A 309 -29.08 1.83 1.61
N ASP A 310 -30.28 2.25 1.99
CA ASP A 310 -30.67 3.68 2.16
C ASP A 310 -29.74 4.43 3.15
N HIS A 311 -28.61 3.81 3.48
CA HIS A 311 -27.70 4.05 4.55
C HIS A 311 -26.25 3.96 4.04
N LEU A 312 -25.93 3.97 2.74
CA LEU A 312 -24.56 4.26 2.30
C LEU A 312 -24.59 5.46 1.36
N GLN A 313 -23.80 6.48 1.69
CA GLN A 313 -23.65 7.69 0.89
C GLN A 313 -22.21 7.83 0.42
N VAL A 314 -22.04 8.17 -0.85
CA VAL A 314 -20.75 8.68 -1.33
C VAL A 314 -20.63 10.13 -0.87
N ARG A 315 -19.49 10.48 -0.26
CA ARG A 315 -19.25 11.74 0.46
C ARG A 315 -19.67 13.04 -0.26
N SER A 316 -19.82 13.03 -1.59
CA SER A 316 -20.13 14.20 -2.39
C SER A 316 -21.33 14.06 -3.33
N THR A 317 -22.05 12.93 -3.35
CA THR A 317 -23.14 12.71 -4.31
C THR A 317 -24.29 11.87 -3.74
N LEU A 318 -25.34 11.76 -4.55
CA LEU A 318 -26.62 11.08 -4.31
C LEU A 318 -26.47 9.75 -3.55
N PRO A 319 -27.50 9.34 -2.77
CA PRO A 319 -27.53 8.03 -2.13
C PRO A 319 -27.34 6.91 -3.17
N HIS A 320 -26.80 5.77 -2.74
CA HIS A 320 -26.71 4.62 -3.62
C HIS A 320 -28.10 4.25 -4.19
N PRO A 321 -28.20 3.88 -5.48
CA PRO A 321 -29.48 3.57 -6.11
C PRO A 321 -30.15 2.37 -5.44
N GLN A 322 -31.48 2.42 -5.32
CA GLN A 322 -32.31 1.32 -4.80
C GLN A 322 -32.58 0.23 -5.83
#